data_AF-A0A1M5JAM8-F1
#
_entry.id   AF-A0A1M5JAM8-F1
#
_cell.length_a   1.000
_cell.length_b   1.000
_cell.length_c   1.000
_cell.angle_alpha   90.00
_cell.angle_beta   90.00
_cell.angle_gamma   90.00
#
_symmetry.space_group_name_H-M   'P 1'
#
loop_
_entity.id
_entity.type
_entity.pdbx_description
1 polymer ?
#
loop_
_entity_poly.entity_id
_entity_poly.type
_entity_poly.pdbx_seq_one_letter_code
_entity_poly.pdbx_strand_id
1 'polypeptide(L)'
;MDIEIIIDRADLQIAIEKFFLEKLKNNLISIGIKVVPKDENKKITLVSDSSWIKLCINDSFILNHFSTKSEDYKLFVYELENFLAIVLKDLDKALEYAPSFSSFSVIYNFDQYELSFPFNFLSKKYVLPFEDSLKLVLSLLSNQNEFLIKSIKGVFDEGDNKRIFRFDKNEWNIINPLNIMSSKLNDDYRKNKDFRIKKPHILINRDNIFKYFVLDTNWVLVFDKLETLMIKPNDVSIYSNIAEKKLRASLLFYKKTILPRHKTYYGGFPSEEIQKEYFDYFELIIEAIIFSYTSLEAFANICIPDNHEYIIEKDGIKTIYSKEAIERKFSLREKFKNILKDILYTPDVAKTKWWNSFIELEDIRNEIIHSKSSKSEDRYSKLLQKKIFKIIEVNKIIIEYYGQFILENKKYLLNEFPYEFGYDDVHPGLMSNKNYEKSYKISHNINM
;
A
#
# COMPACT_ATOMS: atom_id res chain seq x y z
N MET A 1 -4.92 -30.58 -27.63
CA MET A 1 -6.05 -30.21 -26.77
C MET A 1 -5.89 -28.74 -26.46
N ASP A 2 -6.85 -27.92 -26.84
CA ASP A 2 -6.79 -26.46 -26.72
C ASP A 2 -7.29 -26.01 -25.35
N ILE A 3 -8.36 -26.67 -24.86
CA ILE A 3 -8.95 -26.42 -23.54
C ILE A 3 -9.18 -27.76 -22.83
N GLU A 4 -8.78 -27.86 -21.56
CA GLU A 4 -9.21 -28.92 -20.64
C GLU A 4 -10.11 -28.33 -19.56
N ILE A 5 -11.37 -28.79 -19.49
CA ILE A 5 -12.34 -28.37 -18.50
C ILE A 5 -12.25 -29.32 -17.30
N ILE A 6 -11.73 -28.83 -16.18
CA ILE A 6 -11.68 -29.58 -14.93
C ILE A 6 -12.92 -29.23 -14.10
N ILE A 7 -13.61 -30.26 -13.62
CA ILE A 7 -14.86 -30.13 -12.85
C ILE A 7 -14.72 -30.91 -11.55
N ASP A 8 -15.09 -30.30 -10.43
CA ASP A 8 -15.08 -30.97 -9.11
C ASP A 8 -16.42 -31.66 -8.74
N ARG A 9 -17.46 -31.40 -9.53
CA ARG A 9 -18.84 -31.85 -9.35
C ARG A 9 -19.33 -32.64 -10.56
N ALA A 10 -19.55 -33.94 -10.36
CA ALA A 10 -19.97 -34.85 -11.43
C ALA A 10 -21.33 -34.46 -12.05
N ASP A 11 -22.22 -33.81 -11.29
CA ASP A 11 -23.52 -33.35 -11.78
C ASP A 11 -23.43 -32.22 -12.83
N LEU A 12 -22.32 -31.49 -12.87
CA LEU A 12 -22.07 -30.46 -13.88
C LEU A 12 -21.54 -31.03 -15.20
N GLN A 13 -21.07 -32.28 -15.22
CA GLN A 13 -20.48 -32.90 -16.40
C GLN A 13 -21.45 -32.94 -17.57
N ILE A 14 -22.68 -33.41 -17.35
CA ILE A 14 -23.72 -33.54 -18.39
C ILE A 14 -24.05 -32.17 -19.01
N ALA A 15 -24.12 -31.13 -18.17
CA ALA A 15 -24.39 -29.77 -18.65
C ALA A 15 -23.24 -29.25 -19.51
N ILE A 16 -21.99 -29.47 -19.10
CA ILE A 16 -20.80 -29.03 -19.84
C ILE A 16 -20.66 -29.79 -21.16
N GLU A 17 -20.88 -31.10 -21.17
CA GLU A 17 -20.88 -31.91 -22.41
C GLU A 17 -21.92 -31.39 -23.40
N LYS A 18 -23.15 -31.13 -22.95
CA LYS A 18 -24.22 -30.59 -23.79
C LYS A 18 -23.90 -29.20 -24.35
N PHE A 19 -23.30 -28.32 -23.56
CA PHE A 19 -23.01 -26.95 -24.02
C PHE A 19 -21.76 -26.87 -24.88
N PHE A 20 -20.68 -27.53 -24.49
CA PHE A 20 -19.40 -27.39 -25.18
C PHE A 20 -19.21 -28.48 -26.24
N LEU A 21 -19.46 -29.76 -25.95
CA LEU A 21 -19.19 -30.82 -26.92
C LEU A 21 -20.26 -30.91 -28.01
N GLU A 22 -21.55 -30.75 -27.68
CA GLU A 22 -22.60 -30.84 -28.71
C GLU A 22 -22.68 -29.58 -29.57
N LYS A 23 -22.69 -28.39 -28.97
CA LYS A 23 -22.84 -27.13 -29.73
C LYS A 23 -21.58 -26.70 -30.47
N LEU A 24 -20.40 -27.09 -29.99
CA LEU A 24 -19.12 -26.83 -30.65
C LEU A 24 -18.58 -28.06 -31.40
N LYS A 25 -19.44 -29.02 -31.74
CA LYS A 25 -19.03 -30.28 -32.40
C LYS A 25 -18.27 -30.08 -33.71
N ASN A 26 -18.58 -29.02 -34.46
CA ASN A 26 -17.93 -28.67 -35.72
C ASN A 26 -16.83 -27.60 -35.56
N ASN A 27 -16.52 -27.21 -34.32
CA ASN A 27 -15.53 -26.19 -34.01
C ASN A 27 -14.12 -26.83 -34.02
N LEU A 28 -13.13 -26.09 -34.50
CA LEU A 28 -11.74 -26.58 -34.54
C LEU A 28 -11.05 -26.57 -33.16
N ILE A 29 -11.62 -25.92 -32.16
CA ILE A 29 -11.10 -25.89 -30.78
C ILE A 29 -11.34 -27.27 -30.14
N SER A 30 -10.25 -27.95 -29.80
CA SER A 30 -10.31 -29.24 -29.12
C SER A 30 -10.52 -29.09 -27.61
N ILE A 31 -11.68 -29.57 -27.12
CA ILE A 31 -12.10 -29.47 -25.72
C ILE A 31 -12.10 -30.86 -25.07
N GLY A 32 -11.36 -31.01 -23.96
CA GLY A 32 -11.44 -32.17 -23.08
C GLY A 32 -12.17 -31.84 -21.78
N ILE A 33 -12.77 -32.86 -21.15
CA ILE A 33 -13.44 -32.73 -19.85
C ILE A 33 -12.82 -33.75 -18.88
N LYS A 34 -12.48 -33.30 -17.68
CA LYS A 34 -11.89 -34.12 -16.62
C LYS A 34 -12.62 -33.86 -15.30
N VAL A 35 -13.25 -34.90 -14.76
CA VAL A 35 -13.87 -34.83 -13.43
C VAL A 35 -12.81 -35.24 -12.40
N VAL A 36 -12.49 -34.34 -11.48
CA VAL A 36 -11.51 -34.58 -10.41
C VAL A 36 -12.22 -34.43 -9.07
N PRO A 37 -12.35 -35.49 -8.26
CA PRO A 37 -12.96 -35.38 -6.94
C PRO A 37 -12.18 -34.40 -6.07
N LYS A 38 -12.90 -33.69 -5.20
CA LYS A 38 -12.30 -32.70 -4.31
C LYS A 38 -11.23 -33.35 -3.44
N ASP A 39 -10.00 -32.85 -3.54
CA ASP A 39 -8.87 -33.34 -2.75
C ASP A 39 -9.03 -32.93 -1.28
N GLU A 40 -9.33 -33.91 -0.42
CA GLU A 40 -9.47 -33.71 1.03
C GLU A 40 -8.14 -33.43 1.73
N ASN A 41 -7.00 -33.79 1.10
CA ASN A 41 -5.66 -33.59 1.64
C ASN A 41 -4.97 -32.32 1.13
N LYS A 42 -5.74 -31.40 0.53
CA LYS A 42 -5.18 -30.17 -0.03
C LYS A 42 -4.52 -29.34 1.07
N LYS A 43 -3.26 -28.96 0.83
CA LYS A 43 -2.51 -28.05 1.72
C LYS A 43 -3.32 -26.78 1.94
N ILE A 44 -3.44 -26.36 3.20
CA ILE A 44 -4.10 -25.10 3.56
C ILE A 44 -3.21 -23.95 3.07
N THR A 45 -3.74 -23.14 2.16
CA THR A 45 -3.15 -21.89 1.69
C THR A 45 -4.01 -20.71 2.16
N LEU A 46 -3.40 -19.55 2.32
CA LEU A 46 -4.10 -18.32 2.67
C LEU A 46 -4.97 -17.84 1.50
N VAL A 47 -4.47 -17.99 0.28
CA VAL A 47 -5.20 -17.67 -0.95
C VAL A 47 -5.43 -18.97 -1.71
N SER A 48 -6.67 -19.25 -2.06
CA SER A 48 -7.03 -20.48 -2.78
C SER A 48 -8.08 -20.22 -3.84
N ASP A 49 -7.95 -20.88 -4.98
CA ASP A 49 -9.00 -20.98 -5.99
C ASP A 49 -10.03 -22.05 -5.58
N SER A 50 -11.26 -21.60 -5.33
CA SER A 50 -12.41 -22.40 -4.94
C SER A 50 -13.34 -22.79 -6.10
N SER A 51 -12.98 -22.45 -7.34
CA SER A 51 -13.78 -22.70 -8.54
C SER A 51 -14.10 -24.18 -8.77
N TRP A 52 -15.39 -24.44 -8.98
CA TRP A 52 -15.94 -25.75 -9.33
C TRP A 52 -15.64 -26.14 -10.79
N ILE A 53 -15.56 -25.13 -11.66
CA ILE A 53 -15.25 -25.28 -13.08
C ILE A 53 -13.96 -24.54 -13.36
N LYS A 54 -12.97 -25.21 -13.95
CA LYS A 54 -11.69 -24.63 -14.32
C LYS A 54 -11.42 -24.86 -15.80
N LEU A 55 -11.29 -23.78 -16.56
CA LEU A 55 -10.85 -23.86 -17.95
C LEU A 55 -9.33 -23.79 -17.99
N CYS A 56 -8.68 -24.93 -18.17
CA CYS A 56 -7.25 -24.98 -18.39
C CYS A 56 -6.97 -24.70 -19.86
N ILE A 57 -6.35 -23.56 -20.13
CA ILE A 57 -6.09 -23.08 -21.49
C ILE A 57 -4.64 -23.38 -21.86
N ASN A 58 -4.43 -23.88 -23.08
CA ASN A 58 -3.10 -24.19 -23.59
C ASN A 58 -2.64 -23.17 -24.64
N ASP A 59 -1.34 -23.15 -24.92
CA ASP A 59 -0.72 -22.25 -25.90
C ASP A 59 -1.38 -22.32 -27.28
N SER A 60 -1.79 -23.50 -27.71
CA SER A 60 -2.47 -23.70 -29.00
C SER A 60 -3.79 -22.93 -29.08
N PHE A 61 -4.57 -22.87 -27.99
CA PHE A 61 -5.79 -22.05 -27.93
C PHE A 61 -5.47 -20.56 -28.10
N ILE A 62 -4.46 -20.09 -27.36
CA ILE A 62 -4.07 -18.69 -27.34
C ILE A 62 -3.55 -18.25 -28.71
N LEU A 63 -2.64 -19.03 -29.29
CA LEU A 63 -1.96 -18.68 -30.53
C LEU A 63 -2.85 -18.90 -31.76
N ASN A 64 -3.54 -20.04 -31.86
CA ASN A 64 -4.24 -20.39 -33.10
C ASN A 64 -5.66 -19.81 -33.18
N HIS A 65 -6.32 -19.55 -32.05
CA HIS A 65 -7.72 -19.16 -32.01
C HIS A 65 -7.94 -17.76 -31.43
N PHE A 66 -7.41 -17.48 -30.22
CA PHE A 66 -7.61 -16.18 -29.58
C PHE A 66 -6.88 -15.05 -30.31
N SER A 67 -5.58 -15.22 -30.60
CA SER A 67 -4.75 -14.17 -31.21
C SER A 67 -5.19 -13.80 -32.63
N THR A 68 -5.70 -14.79 -33.37
CA THR A 68 -6.20 -14.65 -34.74
C THR A 68 -7.66 -14.22 -34.80
N LYS A 69 -8.36 -14.20 -33.65
CA LYS A 69 -9.81 -13.96 -33.55
C LYS A 69 -10.62 -14.83 -34.53
N SER A 70 -10.29 -16.13 -34.58
CA SER A 70 -10.95 -17.08 -35.48
C SER A 70 -12.47 -17.11 -35.26
N GLU A 71 -13.23 -17.51 -36.29
CA GLU A 71 -14.69 -17.69 -36.14
C GLU A 71 -15.02 -18.73 -35.08
N ASP A 72 -14.21 -19.79 -34.98
CA ASP A 72 -14.27 -20.79 -33.93
C ASP A 72 -14.16 -20.17 -32.51
N TYR A 73 -13.25 -19.22 -32.32
CA TYR A 73 -13.09 -18.51 -31.05
C TYR A 73 -14.32 -17.66 -30.72
N LYS A 74 -14.86 -16.93 -31.71
CA LYS A 74 -16.08 -16.12 -31.52
C LYS A 74 -17.27 -16.99 -31.11
N LEU A 75 -17.44 -18.14 -31.77
CA LEU A 75 -18.48 -19.10 -31.44
C LEU A 75 -18.27 -19.70 -30.04
N PHE A 76 -17.02 -20.05 -29.68
CA PHE A 76 -16.70 -20.53 -28.33
C PHE A 76 -17.06 -19.49 -27.26
N VAL A 77 -16.67 -18.23 -27.43
CA VAL A 77 -16.98 -17.15 -26.48
C VAL A 77 -18.49 -16.95 -26.35
N TYR A 78 -19.23 -16.99 -27.46
CA TYR A 78 -20.69 -16.90 -27.44
C TYR A 78 -21.33 -18.03 -26.63
N GLU A 79 -20.87 -19.28 -26.82
CA GLU A 79 -21.40 -20.42 -26.05
C GLU A 79 -20.93 -20.42 -24.60
N LEU A 80 -19.72 -19.95 -24.31
CA LEU A 80 -19.25 -19.72 -22.95
C LEU A 80 -20.14 -18.70 -22.24
N GLU A 81 -20.48 -17.58 -22.87
CA GLU A 81 -21.37 -16.57 -22.30
C GLU A 81 -22.76 -17.14 -21.99
N ASN A 82 -23.33 -17.91 -22.92
CA ASN A 82 -24.61 -18.60 -22.72
C ASN A 82 -24.55 -19.61 -21.57
N PHE A 83 -23.46 -20.39 -21.51
CA PHE A 83 -23.24 -21.36 -20.44
C PHE A 83 -23.15 -20.67 -19.07
N LEU A 84 -22.33 -19.62 -18.97
CA LEU A 84 -22.17 -18.83 -17.75
C LEU A 84 -23.50 -18.19 -17.34
N ALA A 85 -24.29 -17.65 -18.27
CA ALA A 85 -25.61 -17.08 -17.97
C ALA A 85 -26.62 -18.09 -17.39
N ILE A 86 -26.45 -19.38 -17.68
CA ILE A 86 -27.34 -20.46 -17.22
C ILE A 86 -26.82 -21.07 -15.93
N VAL A 87 -25.54 -21.44 -15.89
CA VAL A 87 -24.91 -22.14 -14.76
C VAL A 87 -24.60 -21.18 -13.61
N LEU A 88 -24.34 -19.91 -13.89
CA LEU A 88 -24.00 -18.89 -12.89
C LEU A 88 -25.17 -17.97 -12.52
N LYS A 89 -26.41 -18.29 -12.91
CA LYS A 89 -27.60 -17.50 -12.53
C LYS A 89 -27.82 -17.43 -11.02
N ASP A 90 -27.32 -18.43 -10.28
CA ASP A 90 -27.31 -18.49 -8.82
C ASP A 90 -25.98 -18.03 -8.18
N LEU A 91 -24.97 -17.70 -8.99
CA LEU A 91 -23.65 -17.22 -8.53
C LEU A 91 -23.76 -15.86 -7.84
N ASP A 92 -24.55 -14.94 -8.40
CA ASP A 92 -24.68 -13.58 -7.85
C ASP A 92 -25.20 -13.61 -6.41
N LYS A 93 -26.16 -14.50 -6.12
CA LYS A 93 -26.64 -14.73 -4.75
C LYS A 93 -25.56 -15.35 -3.87
N ALA A 94 -24.83 -16.35 -4.36
CA ALA A 94 -23.76 -16.99 -3.58
C ALA A 94 -22.61 -16.01 -3.27
N LEU A 95 -22.24 -15.14 -4.21
CA LEU A 95 -21.25 -14.08 -4.04
C LEU A 95 -21.69 -13.00 -3.05
N GLU A 96 -22.99 -12.68 -2.99
CA GLU A 96 -23.55 -11.78 -1.96
C GLU A 96 -23.33 -12.33 -0.54
N TYR A 97 -23.45 -13.65 -0.34
CA TYR A 97 -23.23 -14.29 0.97
C TYR A 97 -21.77 -14.70 1.24
N ALA A 98 -20.97 -14.93 0.18
CA ALA A 98 -19.58 -15.39 0.26
C ALA A 98 -18.70 -14.73 -0.82
N PRO A 99 -18.14 -13.53 -0.55
CA PRO A 99 -17.34 -12.77 -1.53
C PRO A 99 -16.04 -13.45 -2.00
N SER A 100 -15.59 -14.49 -1.31
CA SER A 100 -14.40 -15.28 -1.63
C SER A 100 -14.70 -16.51 -2.50
N PHE A 101 -15.98 -16.79 -2.74
CA PHE A 101 -16.41 -17.88 -3.59
C PHE A 101 -16.18 -17.56 -5.07
N SER A 102 -15.79 -18.54 -5.86
CA SER A 102 -15.85 -18.48 -7.31
C SER A 102 -16.42 -19.80 -7.80
N SER A 103 -17.29 -19.79 -8.82
CA SER A 103 -17.70 -21.03 -9.49
C SER A 103 -16.81 -21.38 -10.68
N PHE A 104 -16.08 -20.40 -11.21
CA PHE A 104 -15.41 -20.50 -12.51
C PHE A 104 -14.04 -19.82 -12.48
N SER A 105 -13.00 -20.50 -12.96
CA SER A 105 -11.68 -19.91 -13.16
C SER A 105 -11.09 -20.28 -14.52
N VAL A 106 -10.26 -19.38 -15.03
CA VAL A 106 -9.33 -19.68 -16.12
C VAL A 106 -7.99 -20.05 -15.51
N ILE A 107 -7.40 -21.14 -15.98
CA ILE A 107 -6.11 -21.65 -15.55
C ILE A 107 -5.14 -21.66 -16.72
N TYR A 108 -3.91 -21.22 -16.49
CA TYR A 108 -2.83 -21.29 -17.47
C TYR A 108 -1.52 -21.71 -16.80
N ASN A 109 -0.80 -22.66 -17.39
CA ASN A 109 0.50 -23.10 -16.88
C ASN A 109 1.61 -22.26 -17.52
N PHE A 110 2.36 -21.53 -16.70
CA PHE A 110 3.48 -20.70 -17.13
C PHE A 110 4.74 -21.09 -16.37
N ASP A 111 5.74 -21.62 -17.09
CA ASP A 111 6.98 -22.14 -16.50
C ASP A 111 6.65 -23.24 -15.46
N GLN A 112 7.01 -23.05 -14.20
CA GLN A 112 6.68 -23.94 -13.07
C GLN A 112 5.39 -23.54 -12.32
N TYR A 113 4.71 -22.47 -12.74
CA TYR A 113 3.58 -21.88 -12.03
C TYR A 113 2.24 -22.16 -12.68
N GLU A 114 1.22 -22.42 -11.87
CA GLU A 114 -0.19 -22.46 -12.29
C GLU A 114 -0.81 -21.08 -12.04
N LEU A 115 -1.11 -20.34 -13.11
CA LEU A 115 -1.79 -19.06 -13.03
C LEU A 115 -3.30 -19.30 -12.96
N SER A 116 -3.96 -18.79 -11.93
CA SER A 116 -5.41 -18.91 -11.74
C SER A 116 -6.07 -17.54 -11.77
N PHE A 117 -7.09 -17.42 -12.63
CA PHE A 117 -7.93 -16.24 -12.80
C PHE A 117 -9.36 -16.59 -12.36
N PRO A 118 -9.65 -16.58 -11.04
CA PRO A 118 -10.97 -16.89 -10.51
C PRO A 118 -11.95 -15.72 -10.75
N PHE A 119 -13.17 -16.07 -11.17
CA PHE A 119 -14.25 -15.12 -11.41
C PHE A 119 -15.07 -15.03 -10.12
N ASN A 120 -14.57 -14.25 -9.17
CA ASN A 120 -15.14 -14.03 -7.83
C ASN A 120 -15.76 -12.63 -7.68
N PHE A 121 -16.34 -12.10 -8.75
CA PHE A 121 -16.90 -10.74 -8.80
C PHE A 121 -18.24 -10.73 -9.53
N LEU A 122 -19.12 -9.80 -9.14
CA LEU A 122 -20.41 -9.59 -9.79
C LEU A 122 -20.21 -8.87 -11.13
N SER A 123 -20.47 -9.55 -12.24
CA SER A 123 -20.46 -8.92 -13.56
C SER A 123 -21.57 -9.49 -14.44
N LYS A 124 -22.31 -8.61 -15.12
CA LYS A 124 -23.23 -9.02 -16.20
C LYS A 124 -22.49 -9.35 -17.50
N LYS A 125 -21.17 -9.17 -17.55
CA LYS A 125 -20.33 -9.30 -18.75
C LYS A 125 -19.03 -10.03 -18.41
N TYR A 126 -19.12 -11.34 -18.15
CA TYR A 126 -17.96 -12.19 -17.86
C TYR A 126 -17.02 -12.37 -19.07
N VAL A 127 -17.48 -12.07 -20.28
CA VAL A 127 -16.67 -12.12 -21.50
C VAL A 127 -15.47 -11.17 -21.42
N LEU A 128 -15.64 -9.94 -20.93
CA LEU A 128 -14.55 -8.97 -20.91
C LEU A 128 -13.39 -9.40 -19.99
N PRO A 129 -13.62 -9.77 -18.71
CA PRO A 129 -12.57 -10.32 -17.85
C PRO A 129 -11.95 -11.61 -18.41
N PHE A 130 -12.75 -12.45 -19.08
CA PHE A 130 -12.24 -13.64 -19.77
C PHE A 130 -11.25 -13.25 -20.88
N GLU A 131 -11.65 -12.39 -21.82
CA GLU A 131 -10.76 -11.93 -22.87
C GLU A 131 -9.49 -11.24 -22.31
N ASP A 132 -9.62 -10.46 -21.23
CA ASP A 132 -8.47 -9.80 -20.60
C ASP A 132 -7.51 -10.79 -19.94
N SER A 133 -8.00 -11.89 -19.38
CA SER A 133 -7.13 -12.98 -18.90
C SER A 133 -6.31 -13.58 -20.05
N LEU A 134 -6.93 -13.79 -21.22
CA LEU A 134 -6.24 -14.31 -22.41
C LEU A 134 -5.22 -13.31 -22.97
N LYS A 135 -5.51 -12.00 -22.93
CA LYS A 135 -4.54 -10.96 -23.31
C LYS A 135 -3.30 -11.01 -22.44
N LEU A 136 -3.47 -11.19 -21.13
CA LEU A 136 -2.35 -11.32 -20.21
C LEU A 136 -1.53 -12.58 -20.52
N VAL A 137 -2.18 -13.72 -20.72
CA VAL A 137 -1.51 -14.96 -21.13
C VAL A 137 -0.74 -14.77 -22.45
N LEU A 138 -1.35 -14.15 -23.46
CA LEU A 138 -0.69 -13.85 -24.73
C LEU A 138 0.55 -12.95 -24.54
N SER A 139 0.47 -11.96 -23.64
CA SER A 139 1.61 -11.08 -23.33
C SER A 139 2.77 -11.79 -22.63
N LEU A 140 2.47 -12.88 -21.89
CA LEU A 140 3.47 -13.75 -21.28
C LEU A 140 4.15 -14.62 -22.34
N LEU A 141 3.36 -15.21 -23.25
CA LEU A 141 3.87 -16.03 -24.35
C LEU A 141 4.76 -15.25 -25.31
N SER A 142 4.41 -13.99 -25.58
CA SER A 142 5.20 -13.11 -26.46
C SER A 142 6.42 -12.48 -25.76
N ASN A 143 6.61 -12.74 -24.46
CA ASN A 143 7.64 -12.14 -23.61
C ASN A 143 7.65 -10.59 -23.66
N GLN A 144 6.49 -9.98 -23.89
CA GLN A 144 6.34 -8.53 -24.05
C GLN A 144 6.17 -7.80 -22.71
N ASN A 145 5.95 -8.51 -21.61
CA ASN A 145 5.65 -7.92 -20.30
C ASN A 145 6.61 -8.41 -19.20
N GLU A 146 7.83 -7.88 -19.22
CA GLU A 146 8.87 -8.21 -18.23
C GLU A 146 8.42 -7.91 -16.79
N PHE A 147 7.64 -6.85 -16.59
CA PHE A 147 7.09 -6.48 -15.28
C PHE A 147 6.14 -7.55 -14.72
N LEU A 148 5.23 -8.06 -15.55
CA LEU A 148 4.29 -9.12 -15.15
C LEU A 148 5.04 -10.42 -14.84
N ILE A 149 6.03 -10.79 -15.65
CA ILE A 149 6.86 -11.98 -15.42
C ILE A 149 7.60 -11.87 -14.08
N LYS A 150 8.22 -10.72 -13.81
CA LYS A 150 8.89 -10.45 -12.53
C LYS A 150 7.91 -10.49 -11.36
N SER A 151 6.68 -10.00 -11.55
CA SER A 151 5.64 -10.02 -10.53
C SER A 151 5.18 -11.44 -10.22
N ILE A 152 4.93 -12.28 -11.23
CA ILE A 152 4.56 -13.70 -11.08
C ILE A 152 5.65 -14.46 -10.30
N LYS A 153 6.91 -14.28 -10.69
CA LYS A 153 8.07 -14.92 -10.05
C LYS A 153 8.33 -14.40 -8.63
N GLY A 154 8.00 -13.14 -8.36
CA GLY A 154 8.22 -12.47 -7.08
C GLY A 154 7.15 -12.68 -6.02
N VAL A 155 6.01 -13.31 -6.36
CA VAL A 155 4.97 -13.64 -5.38
C VAL A 155 5.43 -14.76 -4.45
N PHE A 156 5.08 -14.62 -3.17
CA PHE A 156 5.36 -15.63 -2.16
C PHE A 156 4.67 -16.95 -2.50
N ASP A 157 5.45 -18.02 -2.49
CA ASP A 157 4.95 -19.36 -2.75
C ASP A 157 4.49 -20.02 -1.47
N GLU A 158 3.22 -20.42 -1.43
CA GLU A 158 2.68 -21.20 -0.30
C GLU A 158 3.02 -22.69 -0.41
N GLY A 159 3.85 -23.08 -1.39
CA GLY A 159 4.35 -24.43 -1.64
C GLY A 159 3.49 -25.25 -2.59
N ASP A 160 2.64 -24.59 -3.39
CA ASP A 160 1.77 -25.20 -4.39
C ASP A 160 2.04 -24.66 -5.81
N ASN A 161 3.00 -23.75 -5.98
CA ASN A 161 3.32 -23.06 -7.23
C ASN A 161 2.12 -22.35 -7.88
N LYS A 162 1.04 -22.06 -7.14
CA LYS A 162 -0.12 -21.37 -7.70
C LYS A 162 0.06 -19.86 -7.58
N ARG A 163 -0.45 -19.14 -8.58
CA ARG A 163 -0.44 -17.67 -8.63
C ARG A 163 -1.85 -17.21 -8.95
N ILE A 164 -2.52 -16.71 -7.93
CA ILE A 164 -3.94 -16.34 -8.01
C ILE A 164 -4.05 -14.86 -8.34
N PHE A 165 -4.87 -14.55 -9.33
CA PHE A 165 -5.19 -13.19 -9.73
C PHE A 165 -6.55 -12.77 -9.16
N ARG A 166 -6.76 -11.46 -9.03
CA ARG A 166 -8.04 -10.84 -8.71
C ARG A 166 -8.37 -9.83 -9.80
N PHE A 167 -9.61 -9.84 -10.27
CA PHE A 167 -10.09 -8.81 -11.18
C PHE A 167 -10.64 -7.64 -10.37
N ASP A 168 -10.00 -6.48 -10.43
CA ASP A 168 -10.48 -5.25 -9.83
C ASP A 168 -10.25 -4.06 -10.77
N LYS A 169 -11.16 -3.07 -10.75
CA LYS A 169 -11.10 -1.86 -11.60
C LYS A 169 -10.87 -2.14 -13.10
N ASN A 170 -11.44 -3.23 -13.62
CA ASN A 170 -11.29 -3.72 -14.99
C ASN A 170 -9.90 -4.26 -15.37
N GLU A 171 -9.10 -4.66 -14.39
CA GLU A 171 -7.77 -5.24 -14.62
C GLU A 171 -7.53 -6.46 -13.71
N TRP A 172 -6.73 -7.41 -14.19
CA TRP A 172 -6.30 -8.54 -13.36
C TRP A 172 -5.00 -8.20 -12.63
N ASN A 173 -5.04 -8.32 -11.32
CA ASN A 173 -3.94 -8.06 -10.42
C ASN A 173 -3.54 -9.33 -9.68
N ILE A 174 -2.24 -9.66 -9.69
CA ILE A 174 -1.74 -10.83 -8.96
C ILE A 174 -1.82 -10.60 -7.45
N ILE A 175 -2.36 -11.58 -6.73
CA ILE A 175 -2.46 -11.54 -5.28
C ILE A 175 -1.13 -12.03 -4.69
N ASN A 176 -0.57 -11.26 -3.75
CA ASN A 176 0.56 -11.70 -2.94
C ASN A 176 0.07 -12.08 -1.53
N PRO A 177 0.10 -13.37 -1.14
CA PRO A 177 -0.33 -13.82 0.18
C PRO A 177 0.36 -13.09 1.34
N LEU A 178 1.64 -12.71 1.19
CA LEU A 178 2.35 -11.97 2.23
C LEU A 178 1.70 -10.63 2.55
N ASN A 179 1.20 -9.91 1.54
CA ASN A 179 0.57 -8.61 1.76
C ASN A 179 -0.74 -8.77 2.54
N ILE A 180 -1.53 -9.80 2.20
CA ILE A 180 -2.79 -10.10 2.91
C ILE A 180 -2.48 -10.45 4.37
N MET A 181 -1.51 -11.35 4.59
CA MET A 181 -1.15 -11.78 5.94
C MET A 181 -0.58 -10.62 6.75
N SER A 182 0.36 -9.84 6.19
CA SER A 182 1.00 -8.76 6.92
C SER A 182 0.02 -7.64 7.26
N SER A 183 -0.89 -7.30 6.35
CA SER A 183 -1.96 -6.33 6.58
C SER A 183 -2.89 -6.79 7.71
N LYS A 184 -3.39 -8.04 7.64
CA LYS A 184 -4.22 -8.61 8.71
C LYS A 184 -3.54 -8.60 10.08
N LEU A 185 -2.28 -9.05 10.14
CA LEU A 185 -1.51 -9.09 11.39
C LEU A 185 -1.28 -7.68 11.95
N ASN A 186 -1.02 -6.70 11.08
CA ASN A 186 -0.86 -5.30 11.48
C ASN A 186 -2.17 -4.71 11.99
N ASP A 187 -3.30 -4.98 11.34
CA ASP A 187 -4.61 -4.53 11.80
C ASP A 187 -4.97 -5.14 13.17
N ASP A 188 -4.74 -6.44 13.34
CA ASP A 188 -4.93 -7.12 14.62
C ASP A 188 -4.02 -6.54 15.71
N TYR A 189 -2.77 -6.26 15.38
CA TYR A 189 -1.81 -5.61 16.27
C TYR A 189 -2.28 -4.21 16.72
N ARG A 190 -2.84 -3.42 15.81
CA ARG A 190 -3.23 -2.02 16.05
C ARG A 190 -4.44 -1.84 16.94
N LYS A 191 -5.37 -2.81 17.00
CA LYS A 191 -6.68 -2.68 17.69
C LYS A 191 -6.61 -2.08 19.10
N ASN A 192 -5.53 -2.36 19.84
CA ASN A 192 -5.35 -1.91 21.22
C ASN A 192 -4.09 -1.04 21.41
N LYS A 193 -3.61 -0.38 20.35
CA LYS A 193 -2.37 0.40 20.36
C LYS A 193 -2.63 1.86 19.99
N ASP A 194 -1.80 2.76 20.52
CA ASP A 194 -1.79 4.17 20.13
C ASP A 194 -1.17 4.32 18.73
N PHE A 195 -1.75 5.13 17.85
CA PHE A 195 -1.24 5.31 16.47
C PHE A 195 0.14 5.99 16.41
N ARG A 196 0.62 6.56 17.52
CA ARG A 196 1.92 7.25 17.61
C ARG A 196 3.08 6.31 17.89
N ILE A 197 2.84 5.01 18.01
CA ILE A 197 3.92 4.02 18.11
C ILE A 197 4.58 3.79 16.76
N LYS A 198 5.82 3.28 16.78
CA LYS A 198 6.45 2.66 15.62
C LYS A 198 5.74 1.34 15.29
N LYS A 199 5.62 1.04 13.99
CA LYS A 199 5.03 -0.21 13.50
C LYS A 199 5.80 -1.44 14.03
N PRO A 200 5.15 -2.60 14.18
CA PRO A 200 5.81 -3.80 14.67
C PRO A 200 6.73 -4.40 13.60
N HIS A 201 7.68 -5.22 14.05
CA HIS A 201 8.38 -6.13 13.15
C HIS A 201 7.56 -7.40 12.98
N ILE A 202 7.06 -7.62 11.77
CA ILE A 202 6.39 -8.86 11.39
C ILE A 202 7.40 -9.76 10.69
N LEU A 203 7.59 -10.97 11.21
CA LEU A 203 8.46 -11.97 10.61
C LEU A 203 7.65 -13.22 10.28
N ILE A 204 7.67 -13.63 9.02
CA ILE A 204 6.89 -14.76 8.50
C ILE A 204 7.83 -15.89 8.06
N ASN A 205 7.47 -17.13 8.36
CA ASN A 205 8.20 -18.31 7.92
C ASN A 205 8.02 -18.52 6.40
N ARG A 206 9.13 -18.77 5.70
CA ARG A 206 9.16 -18.95 4.25
C ARG A 206 8.36 -20.15 3.74
N ASP A 207 8.24 -21.19 4.55
CA ASP A 207 7.65 -22.47 4.15
C ASP A 207 6.18 -22.60 4.60
N ASN A 208 5.77 -21.77 5.57
CA ASN A 208 4.43 -21.76 6.13
C ASN A 208 4.04 -20.35 6.60
N ILE A 209 3.19 -19.68 5.84
CA ILE A 209 2.73 -18.31 6.11
C ILE A 209 2.01 -18.15 7.47
N PHE A 210 1.45 -19.24 8.01
CA PHE A 210 0.75 -19.25 9.30
C PHE A 210 1.70 -19.37 10.49
N LYS A 211 3.01 -19.59 10.26
CA LYS A 211 4.06 -19.52 11.27
C LYS A 211 4.73 -18.15 11.23
N TYR A 212 4.46 -17.30 12.21
CA TYR A 212 4.97 -15.93 12.24
C TYR A 212 5.25 -15.44 13.66
N PHE A 213 5.94 -14.30 13.74
CA PHE A 213 6.09 -13.49 14.95
C PHE A 213 5.69 -12.05 14.66
N VAL A 214 4.99 -11.42 15.61
CA VAL A 214 4.74 -9.98 15.63
C VAL A 214 5.48 -9.43 16.85
N LEU A 215 6.51 -8.63 16.62
CA LEU A 215 7.41 -8.14 17.65
C LEU A 215 7.29 -6.63 17.79
N ASP A 216 7.07 -6.17 19.03
CA ASP A 216 7.16 -4.74 19.35
C ASP A 216 8.59 -4.23 19.12
N THR A 217 8.70 -3.00 18.63
CA THR A 217 9.98 -2.27 18.64
C THR A 217 10.14 -1.60 19.98
N ASN A 218 10.78 -2.27 20.94
CA ASN A 218 10.89 -1.73 22.30
C ASN A 218 12.15 -0.90 22.53
N TRP A 219 12.03 0.09 23.40
CA TRP A 219 13.11 0.85 24.02
C TRP A 219 13.14 0.59 25.52
N VAL A 220 14.35 0.50 26.07
CA VAL A 220 14.59 0.60 27.50
C VAL A 220 15.02 2.03 27.77
N LEU A 221 14.17 2.79 28.44
CA LEU A 221 14.49 4.14 28.87
C LEU A 221 15.07 4.10 30.27
N VAL A 222 16.25 4.71 30.43
CA VAL A 222 16.93 4.83 31.73
C VAL A 222 16.87 6.28 32.19
N PHE A 223 16.29 6.52 33.36
CA PHE A 223 16.21 7.84 33.98
C PHE A 223 16.21 7.69 35.49
N ASP A 224 16.90 8.56 36.23
CA ASP A 224 16.92 8.55 37.70
C ASP A 224 17.20 7.17 38.35
N LYS A 225 18.05 6.34 37.71
CA LYS A 225 18.35 4.94 38.09
C LYS A 225 17.16 3.97 37.98
N LEU A 226 16.07 4.37 37.33
CA LEU A 226 14.94 3.55 36.96
C LEU A 226 15.05 3.14 35.49
N GLU A 227 14.47 1.98 35.18
CA GLU A 227 14.36 1.47 33.82
C GLU A 227 12.89 1.25 33.47
N THR A 228 12.47 1.76 32.31
CA THR A 228 11.12 1.53 31.79
C THR A 228 11.22 0.96 30.38
N LEU A 229 10.65 -0.23 30.18
CA LEU A 229 10.44 -0.81 28.86
C LEU A 229 9.18 -0.20 28.24
N MET A 230 9.31 0.36 27.04
CA MET A 230 8.17 0.88 26.29
C MET A 230 8.31 0.66 24.79
N ILE A 231 7.18 0.67 24.08
CA ILE A 231 7.19 0.65 22.61
C ILE A 231 7.78 1.96 22.11
N LYS A 232 8.69 1.86 21.15
CA LYS A 232 9.34 2.99 20.49
C LYS A 232 8.27 3.88 19.85
N PRO A 233 8.26 5.20 20.14
CA PRO A 233 7.39 6.13 19.44
C PRO A 233 7.83 6.31 17.98
N ASN A 234 6.90 6.73 17.13
CA ASN A 234 7.19 7.28 15.82
C ASN A 234 7.23 8.81 15.92
N ASP A 235 8.41 9.40 15.74
CA ASP A 235 8.63 10.84 15.90
C ASP A 235 7.76 11.67 14.93
N VAL A 236 7.55 11.18 13.70
CA VAL A 236 6.66 11.84 12.71
C VAL A 236 5.24 11.89 13.24
N SER A 237 4.72 10.77 13.77
CA SER A 237 3.38 10.70 14.36
C SER A 237 3.25 11.59 15.59
N ILE A 238 4.25 11.62 16.48
CA ILE A 238 4.25 12.46 17.67
C ILE A 238 4.18 13.94 17.29
N TYR A 239 5.10 14.40 16.43
CA TYR A 239 5.17 15.82 16.04
C TYR A 239 3.97 16.25 15.20
N SER A 240 3.53 15.43 14.24
CA SER A 240 2.34 15.74 13.45
C SER A 240 1.07 15.83 14.31
N ASN A 241 0.91 14.94 15.29
CA ASN A 241 -0.23 14.99 16.22
C ASN A 241 -0.19 16.24 17.13
N ILE A 242 0.99 16.70 17.56
CA ILE A 242 1.11 17.98 18.28
C ILE A 242 0.67 19.12 17.36
N ALA A 243 1.20 19.18 16.14
CA ALA A 243 0.85 20.20 15.16
C ALA A 243 -0.66 20.25 14.90
N GLU A 244 -1.29 19.09 14.70
CA GLU A 244 -2.73 18.98 14.46
C GLU A 244 -3.57 19.43 15.66
N LYS A 245 -3.22 19.01 16.88
CA LYS A 245 -3.94 19.44 18.09
C LYS A 245 -3.90 20.97 18.24
N LYS A 246 -2.74 21.58 18.02
CA LYS A 246 -2.54 23.03 18.13
C LYS A 246 -3.17 23.79 16.96
N LEU A 247 -3.15 23.22 15.77
CA LEU A 247 -3.85 23.75 14.60
C LEU A 247 -5.38 23.77 14.80
N ARG A 248 -5.96 22.67 15.30
CA ARG A 248 -7.39 22.60 15.59
C ARG A 248 -7.79 23.61 16.67
N ALA A 249 -7.01 23.69 17.75
CA ALA A 249 -7.24 24.65 18.82
C ALA A 249 -7.15 26.11 18.33
N SER A 250 -6.10 26.46 17.58
CA SER A 250 -5.93 27.80 17.01
C SER A 250 -7.01 28.15 15.99
N LEU A 251 -7.47 27.21 15.16
CA LEU A 251 -8.56 27.45 14.21
C LEU A 251 -9.89 27.73 14.92
N LEU A 252 -10.20 26.98 15.99
CA LEU A 252 -11.38 27.22 16.83
C LEU A 252 -11.30 28.58 17.52
N PHE A 253 -10.15 28.89 18.13
CA PHE A 253 -9.88 30.17 18.76
C PHE A 253 -10.03 31.33 17.76
N TYR A 254 -9.39 31.21 16.59
CA TYR A 254 -9.44 32.22 15.54
C TYR A 254 -10.87 32.53 15.10
N LYS A 255 -11.68 31.49 14.83
CA LYS A 255 -13.07 31.66 14.40
C LYS A 255 -13.95 32.29 15.48
N LYS A 256 -13.75 31.90 16.75
CA LYS A 256 -14.57 32.34 17.88
C LYS A 256 -14.21 33.74 18.38
N THR A 257 -12.92 34.06 18.40
CA THR A 257 -12.39 35.22 19.15
C THR A 257 -11.76 36.27 18.23
N ILE A 258 -10.87 35.85 17.32
CA ILE A 258 -10.09 36.79 16.48
C ILE A 258 -10.91 37.33 15.31
N LEU A 259 -11.52 36.43 14.52
CA LEU A 259 -12.24 36.79 13.29
C LEU A 259 -13.43 37.75 13.52
N PRO A 260 -14.24 37.62 14.58
CA PRO A 260 -15.32 38.58 14.84
C PRO A 260 -14.82 40.00 15.05
N ARG A 261 -13.64 40.18 15.66
CA ARG A 261 -13.04 41.51 15.93
C ARG A 261 -12.60 42.22 14.66
N HIS A 262 -12.19 41.48 13.64
CA HIS A 262 -11.89 42.03 12.32
C HIS A 262 -13.12 42.64 11.63
N LYS A 263 -14.34 42.27 12.03
CA LYS A 263 -15.58 42.78 11.41
C LYS A 263 -16.09 44.09 12.05
N THR A 264 -15.64 44.41 13.25
CA THR A 264 -16.11 45.57 14.03
C THR A 264 -14.91 46.32 14.61
N TYR A 265 -14.24 47.12 13.77
CA TYR A 265 -13.18 48.02 14.21
C TYR A 265 -13.73 49.41 14.48
N TYR A 266 -13.62 49.89 15.72
CA TYR A 266 -14.12 51.20 16.17
C TYR A 266 -13.01 52.22 16.45
N GLY A 267 -11.78 52.01 15.96
CA GLY A 267 -10.70 53.00 16.03
C GLY A 267 -9.93 53.08 17.36
N GLY A 268 -10.29 52.30 18.38
CA GLY A 268 -9.58 52.23 19.67
C GLY A 268 -8.57 51.09 19.74
N PHE A 269 -7.52 51.27 20.55
CA PHE A 269 -6.58 50.20 20.89
C PHE A 269 -7.32 49.07 21.64
N PRO A 270 -7.01 47.79 21.37
CA PRO A 270 -7.57 46.68 22.14
C PRO A 270 -7.18 46.80 23.62
N SER A 271 -8.11 46.47 24.53
CA SER A 271 -7.81 46.38 25.96
C SER A 271 -6.72 45.34 26.23
N GLU A 272 -6.06 45.42 27.39
CA GLU A 272 -5.02 44.45 27.77
C GLU A 272 -5.55 43.00 27.76
N GLU A 273 -6.79 42.78 28.18
CA GLU A 273 -7.45 41.47 28.11
C GLU A 273 -7.59 40.97 26.67
N ILE A 274 -7.96 41.85 25.72
CA ILE A 274 -8.04 41.50 24.31
C ILE A 274 -6.64 41.19 23.75
N GLN A 275 -5.63 41.96 24.14
CA GLN A 275 -4.25 41.73 23.72
C GLN A 275 -3.73 40.38 24.22
N LYS A 276 -4.04 40.01 25.47
CA LYS A 276 -3.71 38.69 26.03
C LYS A 276 -4.23 37.56 25.15
N GLU A 277 -5.48 37.64 24.69
CA GLU A 277 -6.05 36.61 23.83
C GLU A 277 -5.38 36.51 22.45
N TYR A 278 -4.81 37.61 21.92
CA TYR A 278 -3.96 37.53 20.74
C TYR A 278 -2.66 36.77 21.04
N PHE A 279 -2.04 37.00 22.20
CA PHE A 279 -0.84 36.27 22.61
C PHE A 279 -1.14 34.77 22.78
N ASP A 280 -2.24 34.41 23.45
CA ASP A 280 -2.69 33.01 23.59
C ASP A 280 -2.91 32.35 22.21
N TYR A 281 -3.50 33.07 21.25
CA TYR A 281 -3.62 32.59 19.87
C TYR A 281 -2.25 32.39 19.20
N PHE A 282 -1.33 33.35 19.37
CA PHE A 282 -0.01 33.28 18.78
C PHE A 282 0.79 32.08 19.30
N GLU A 283 0.71 31.77 20.60
CA GLU A 283 1.34 30.57 21.16
C GLU A 283 0.86 29.31 20.45
N LEU A 284 -0.46 29.13 20.30
CA LEU A 284 -1.05 27.97 19.64
C LEU A 284 -0.60 27.83 18.18
N ILE A 285 -0.62 28.92 17.41
CA ILE A 285 -0.28 28.85 15.97
C ILE A 285 1.23 28.69 15.76
N ILE A 286 2.07 29.30 16.61
CA ILE A 286 3.52 29.13 16.57
C ILE A 286 3.89 27.67 16.84
N GLU A 287 3.32 27.05 17.87
CA GLU A 287 3.54 25.63 18.16
C GLU A 287 3.12 24.75 16.98
N ALA A 288 1.96 25.04 16.36
CA ALA A 288 1.48 24.29 15.20
C ALA A 288 2.46 24.37 14.01
N ILE A 289 3.03 25.55 13.74
CA ILE A 289 4.02 25.77 12.68
C ILE A 289 5.32 25.00 12.95
N ILE A 290 5.87 25.14 14.17
CA ILE A 290 7.13 24.49 14.56
C ILE A 290 6.98 22.97 14.39
N PHE A 291 5.97 22.37 15.01
CA PHE A 291 5.81 20.92 14.98
C PHE A 291 5.38 20.39 13.60
N SER A 292 4.70 21.18 12.78
CA SER A 292 4.42 20.80 11.39
C SER A 292 5.72 20.67 10.58
N TYR A 293 6.61 21.66 10.66
CA TYR A 293 7.92 21.57 10.00
C TYR A 293 8.81 20.48 10.61
N THR A 294 8.85 20.36 11.94
CA THR A 294 9.63 19.30 12.63
C THR A 294 9.16 17.90 12.26
N SER A 295 7.86 17.69 12.04
CA SER A 295 7.34 16.41 11.55
C SER A 295 7.90 16.06 10.17
N LEU A 296 8.10 17.05 9.29
CA LEU A 296 8.70 16.85 7.97
C LEU A 296 10.21 16.61 8.05
N GLU A 297 10.92 17.24 8.98
CA GLU A 297 12.33 16.96 9.24
C GLU A 297 12.52 15.52 9.71
N ALA A 298 11.73 15.09 10.69
CA ALA A 298 11.73 13.70 11.17
C ALA A 298 11.39 12.73 10.03
N PHE A 299 10.38 13.07 9.21
CA PHE A 299 9.98 12.25 8.07
C PHE A 299 11.11 12.09 7.04
N ALA A 300 11.77 13.18 6.65
CA ALA A 300 12.87 13.10 5.70
C ALA A 300 14.02 12.22 6.22
N ASN A 301 14.31 12.29 7.52
CA ASN A 301 15.37 11.50 8.13
C ASN A 301 15.04 9.99 8.17
N ILE A 302 13.79 9.60 8.49
CA ILE A 302 13.40 8.17 8.47
C ILE A 302 13.44 7.57 7.06
N CYS A 303 13.26 8.38 6.02
CA CYS A 303 13.34 7.92 4.64
C CYS A 303 14.77 7.67 4.17
N ILE A 304 15.80 8.12 4.90
CA ILE A 304 17.21 7.91 4.55
C ILE A 304 17.69 6.57 5.15
N PRO A 305 18.03 5.57 4.32
CA PRO A 305 18.57 4.31 4.80
C PRO A 305 19.92 4.48 5.49
N ASP A 306 20.25 3.65 6.48
CA ASP A 306 21.50 3.76 7.24
C ASP A 306 22.76 3.65 6.36
N ASN A 307 22.69 2.82 5.31
CA ASN A 307 23.79 2.60 4.37
C ASN A 307 23.70 3.49 3.12
N HIS A 308 22.87 4.53 3.12
CA HIS A 308 22.78 5.44 1.99
C HIS A 308 23.92 6.45 2.01
N GLU A 309 24.55 6.63 0.85
CA GLU A 309 25.60 7.61 0.62
C GLU A 309 25.13 8.62 -0.42
N TYR A 310 25.27 9.90 -0.10
CA TYR A 310 25.00 10.99 -1.02
C TYR A 310 26.31 11.60 -1.51
N ILE A 311 26.48 11.69 -2.83
CA ILE A 311 27.74 12.11 -3.46
C ILE A 311 27.53 13.45 -4.13
N ILE A 312 28.38 14.42 -3.78
CA ILE A 312 28.46 15.71 -4.46
C ILE A 312 29.82 15.82 -5.13
N GLU A 313 29.83 16.12 -6.42
CA GLU A 313 31.03 16.44 -7.17
C GLU A 313 31.09 17.94 -7.43
N LYS A 314 32.15 18.58 -6.93
CA LYS A 314 32.41 20.01 -7.14
C LYS A 314 33.89 20.20 -7.45
N ASP A 315 34.19 20.90 -8.54
CA ASP A 315 35.56 21.20 -8.97
C ASP A 315 36.47 19.96 -9.06
N GLY A 316 35.90 18.81 -9.49
CA GLY A 316 36.60 17.53 -9.58
C GLY A 316 36.80 16.77 -8.26
N ILE A 317 36.34 17.33 -7.13
CA ILE A 317 36.38 16.69 -5.81
C ILE A 317 35.03 16.04 -5.53
N LYS A 318 35.04 14.72 -5.31
CA LYS A 318 33.88 13.94 -4.86
C LYS A 318 33.84 13.90 -3.34
N THR A 319 32.79 14.47 -2.76
CA THR A 319 32.50 14.39 -1.33
C THR A 319 31.36 13.42 -1.10
N ILE A 320 31.58 12.43 -0.23
CA ILE A 320 30.60 11.40 0.12
C ILE A 320 30.05 11.73 1.52
N TYR A 321 28.73 11.79 1.64
CA TYR A 321 28.02 12.05 2.89
C TYR A 321 27.27 10.80 3.34
N SER A 322 27.58 10.31 4.54
CA SER A 322 26.81 9.26 5.22
C SER A 322 25.45 9.78 5.69
N LYS A 323 24.53 8.88 6.08
CA LYS A 323 23.24 9.25 6.67
C LYS A 323 23.35 10.33 7.75
N GLU A 324 24.19 10.15 8.76
CA GLU A 324 24.35 11.14 9.84
C GLU A 324 24.80 12.51 9.32
N ALA A 325 25.68 12.52 8.31
CA ALA A 325 26.13 13.76 7.69
C ALA A 325 25.01 14.41 6.86
N ILE A 326 24.21 13.60 6.17
CA ILE A 326 23.03 14.06 5.42
C ILE A 326 22.02 14.73 6.37
N GLU A 327 21.71 14.04 7.48
CA GLU A 327 20.72 14.51 8.46
C GLU A 327 21.09 15.87 9.05
N ARG A 328 22.39 16.11 9.29
CA ARG A 328 22.91 17.34 9.94
C ARG A 328 23.23 18.48 8.97
N LYS A 329 23.76 18.19 7.77
CA LYS A 329 24.33 19.23 6.89
C LYS A 329 23.37 19.76 5.84
N PHE A 330 22.34 19.00 5.48
CA PHE A 330 21.45 19.33 4.38
C PHE A 330 20.14 19.90 4.91
N SER A 331 19.69 20.99 4.29
CA SER A 331 18.38 21.57 4.60
C SER A 331 17.26 20.61 4.20
N LEU A 332 16.09 20.75 4.82
CA LEU A 332 14.93 19.94 4.46
C LEU A 332 14.53 20.13 2.99
N ARG A 333 14.62 21.37 2.49
CA ARG A 333 14.40 21.70 1.08
C ARG A 333 15.31 20.89 0.14
N GLU A 334 16.59 20.76 0.49
CA GLU A 334 17.57 19.99 -0.29
C GLU A 334 17.31 18.49 -0.20
N LYS A 335 16.96 18.00 1.00
CA LYS A 335 16.56 16.60 1.20
C LYS A 335 15.38 16.24 0.31
N PHE A 336 14.33 17.06 0.25
CA PHE A 336 13.18 16.79 -0.61
C PHE A 336 13.47 16.90 -2.10
N LYS A 337 14.24 17.91 -2.51
CA LYS A 337 14.46 18.18 -3.94
C LYS A 337 15.38 17.16 -4.60
N ASN A 338 16.43 16.75 -3.90
CA ASN A 338 17.52 15.96 -4.47
C ASN A 338 17.65 14.58 -3.80
N ILE A 339 17.77 14.54 -2.47
CA ILE A 339 18.13 13.28 -1.78
C ILE A 339 16.98 12.27 -1.79
N LEU A 340 15.78 12.66 -1.35
CA LEU A 340 14.62 11.77 -1.37
C LEU A 340 14.15 11.47 -2.79
N LYS A 341 14.38 12.38 -3.73
CA LYS A 341 14.16 12.14 -5.15
C LYS A 341 14.99 10.95 -5.63
N ASP A 342 16.26 10.89 -5.26
CA ASP A 342 17.16 9.79 -5.65
C ASP A 342 16.84 8.49 -4.90
N ILE A 343 16.49 8.57 -3.61
CA ILE A 343 16.16 7.40 -2.79
C ILE A 343 14.81 6.79 -3.22
N LEU A 344 13.78 7.61 -3.40
CA LEU A 344 12.41 7.16 -3.62
C LEU A 344 11.98 7.20 -5.09
N TYR A 345 12.85 7.66 -5.99
CA TYR A 345 12.59 7.86 -7.43
C TYR A 345 11.37 8.75 -7.70
N THR A 346 11.21 9.82 -6.93
CA THR A 346 10.08 10.74 -7.14
C THR A 346 10.31 11.64 -8.36
N PRO A 347 9.24 12.19 -8.94
CA PRO A 347 9.34 13.34 -9.84
C PRO A 347 9.97 14.56 -9.14
N ASP A 348 10.26 15.60 -9.93
CA ASP A 348 10.70 16.89 -9.38
C ASP A 348 9.60 17.52 -8.51
N VAL A 349 9.84 17.53 -7.21
CA VAL A 349 8.89 18.04 -6.20
C VAL A 349 8.61 19.53 -6.36
N ALA A 350 9.50 20.30 -6.99
CA ALA A 350 9.27 21.73 -7.23
C ALA A 350 8.08 22.00 -8.17
N LYS A 351 7.64 20.98 -8.94
CA LYS A 351 6.47 21.05 -9.82
C LYS A 351 5.17 20.62 -9.14
N THR A 352 5.24 20.18 -7.89
CA THR A 352 4.05 19.76 -7.14
C THR A 352 3.27 20.97 -6.62
N LYS A 353 1.95 20.80 -6.45
CA LYS A 353 1.07 21.87 -5.96
C LYS A 353 1.37 22.30 -4.53
N TRP A 354 1.96 21.41 -3.71
CA TRP A 354 2.24 21.66 -2.30
C TRP A 354 3.59 22.37 -2.08
N TRP A 355 4.48 22.39 -3.07
CA TRP A 355 5.85 22.89 -2.90
C TRP A 355 5.91 24.34 -2.38
N ASN A 356 5.15 25.25 -2.98
CA ASN A 356 5.14 26.65 -2.52
C ASN A 356 4.63 26.79 -1.08
N SER A 357 3.64 25.98 -0.67
CA SER A 357 3.16 25.98 0.71
C SER A 357 4.20 25.42 1.68
N PHE A 358 5.01 24.44 1.27
CA PHE A 358 6.16 23.98 2.04
C PHE A 358 7.21 25.07 2.22
N ILE A 359 7.54 25.81 1.16
CA ILE A 359 8.50 26.92 1.21
C ILE A 359 7.99 28.02 2.16
N GLU A 360 6.71 28.37 2.07
CA GLU A 360 6.09 29.33 3.00
C GLU A 360 6.13 28.83 4.45
N LEU A 361 5.87 27.54 4.70
CA LEU A 361 5.98 26.94 6.03
C LEU A 361 7.41 27.07 6.59
N GLU A 362 8.41 26.72 5.78
CA GLU A 362 9.82 26.82 6.12
C GLU A 362 10.23 28.25 6.47
N ASP A 363 9.84 29.22 5.64
CA ASP A 363 10.18 30.62 5.82
C ASP A 363 9.57 31.19 7.11
N ILE A 364 8.28 30.89 7.38
CA ILE A 364 7.61 31.34 8.61
C ILE A 364 8.25 30.69 9.85
N ARG A 365 8.53 29.39 9.81
CA ARG A 365 9.23 28.67 10.89
C ARG A 365 10.60 29.29 11.17
N ASN A 366 11.36 29.61 10.13
CA ASN A 366 12.67 30.24 10.28
C ASN A 366 12.56 31.66 10.87
N GLU A 367 11.55 32.45 10.50
CA GLU A 367 11.31 33.77 11.09
C GLU A 367 10.89 33.71 12.57
N ILE A 368 10.24 32.62 12.99
CA ILE A 368 9.88 32.34 14.39
C ILE A 368 11.13 31.95 15.20
N ILE A 369 11.90 30.96 14.72
CA ILE A 369 13.06 30.41 15.45
C ILE A 369 14.25 31.39 15.46
N HIS A 370 14.52 32.05 14.34
CA HIS A 370 15.60 33.04 14.20
C HIS A 370 15.03 34.46 14.21
N SER A 371 14.27 34.76 15.27
CA SER A 371 13.51 35.99 15.39
C SER A 371 14.41 37.24 15.29
N LYS A 372 14.11 38.10 14.32
CA LYS A 372 14.73 39.43 14.17
C LYS A 372 13.71 40.49 14.56
N SER A 373 14.12 41.46 15.38
CA SER A 373 13.23 42.54 15.86
C SER A 373 12.65 43.37 14.71
N SER A 374 13.44 43.66 13.69
CA SER A 374 13.07 44.46 12.52
C SER A 374 11.95 43.86 11.65
N LYS A 375 11.53 42.61 11.90
CA LYS A 375 10.46 41.91 11.17
C LYS A 375 9.34 41.41 12.08
N SER A 376 9.29 41.87 13.33
CA SER A 376 8.38 41.30 14.33
C SER A 376 6.91 41.53 13.96
N GLU A 377 6.55 42.76 13.59
CA GLU A 377 5.18 43.12 13.22
C GLU A 377 4.67 42.34 12.00
N ASP A 378 5.49 42.25 10.94
CA ASP A 378 5.19 41.47 9.75
C ASP A 378 4.96 40.00 10.07
N ARG A 379 5.81 39.41 10.93
CA ARG A 379 5.70 38.00 11.33
C ARG A 379 4.37 37.75 12.03
N TYR A 380 4.03 38.53 13.06
CA TYR A 380 2.76 38.35 13.78
C TYR A 380 1.54 38.64 12.89
N SER A 381 1.64 39.59 11.95
CA SER A 381 0.62 39.85 10.95
C SER A 381 0.37 38.64 10.04
N LYS A 382 1.41 37.93 9.61
CA LYS A 382 1.27 36.68 8.83
C LYS A 382 0.51 35.60 9.60
N LEU A 383 0.71 35.48 10.92
CA LEU A 383 0.06 34.48 11.77
C LEU A 383 -1.47 34.67 11.90
N LEU A 384 -1.96 35.88 11.63
CA LEU A 384 -3.40 36.18 11.63
C LEU A 384 -4.07 35.89 10.27
N GLN A 385 -3.30 35.64 9.22
CA GLN A 385 -3.88 35.40 7.89
C GLN A 385 -4.52 34.02 7.81
N LYS A 386 -5.76 33.94 7.30
CA LYS A 386 -6.49 32.67 7.12
C LYS A 386 -5.71 31.59 6.34
N LYS A 387 -4.79 31.99 5.45
CA LYS A 387 -3.96 31.02 4.70
C LYS A 387 -3.00 30.22 5.59
N ILE A 388 -2.69 30.68 6.81
CA ILE A 388 -1.74 30.01 7.71
C ILE A 388 -2.16 28.59 8.03
N PHE A 389 -3.47 28.34 8.18
CA PHE A 389 -4.00 27.02 8.47
C PHE A 389 -3.65 26.01 7.36
N LYS A 390 -3.81 26.41 6.09
CA LYS A 390 -3.45 25.58 4.93
C LYS A 390 -1.94 25.36 4.82
N ILE A 391 -1.14 26.37 5.17
CA ILE A 391 0.33 26.27 5.16
C ILE A 391 0.78 25.22 6.18
N ILE A 392 0.17 25.19 7.37
CA ILE A 392 0.52 24.21 8.42
C ILE A 392 0.07 22.80 8.03
N GLU A 393 -1.11 22.63 7.41
CA GLU A 393 -1.65 21.34 6.97
C GLU A 393 -0.83 20.68 5.85
N VAL A 394 0.07 21.42 5.20
CA VAL A 394 0.88 20.89 4.09
C VAL A 394 1.73 19.70 4.52
N ASN A 395 2.08 19.56 5.81
CA ASN A 395 2.90 18.45 6.27
C ASN A 395 2.27 17.08 5.99
N LYS A 396 0.95 16.94 6.21
CA LYS A 396 0.21 15.70 5.94
C LYS A 396 0.23 15.37 4.45
N ILE A 397 -0.02 16.36 3.61
CA ILE A 397 -0.01 16.23 2.14
C ILE A 397 1.36 15.72 1.65
N ILE A 398 2.45 16.23 2.23
CA ILE A 398 3.81 15.83 1.85
C ILE A 398 4.12 14.41 2.31
N ILE A 399 3.77 14.05 3.55
CA ILE A 399 3.98 12.69 4.08
C ILE A 399 3.19 11.67 3.25
N GLU A 400 1.91 11.95 2.95
CA GLU A 400 1.08 11.12 2.08
C GLU A 400 1.65 11.01 0.66
N TYR A 401 2.13 12.12 0.09
CA TYR A 401 2.76 12.13 -1.24
C TYR A 401 3.94 11.15 -1.32
N TYR A 402 4.85 11.19 -0.34
CA TYR A 402 6.00 10.27 -0.33
C TYR A 402 5.62 8.84 0.05
N GLY A 403 4.54 8.63 0.80
CA GLY A 403 4.01 7.29 1.10
C GLY A 403 3.70 6.48 -0.16
N GLN A 404 3.19 7.14 -1.22
CA GLN A 404 2.96 6.52 -2.52
C GLN A 404 4.25 5.93 -3.11
N PHE A 405 5.31 6.75 -3.19
CA PHE A 405 6.58 6.33 -3.77
C PHE A 405 7.31 5.31 -2.89
N ILE A 406 7.11 5.36 -1.57
CA ILE A 406 7.59 4.32 -0.67
C ILE A 406 6.92 2.97 -0.99
N LEU A 407 5.60 2.96 -1.17
CA LEU A 407 4.86 1.74 -1.54
C LEU A 407 5.29 1.18 -2.89
N GLU A 408 5.53 2.05 -3.88
CA GLU A 408 5.91 1.66 -5.24
C GLU A 408 7.37 1.20 -5.31
N ASN A 409 8.29 1.96 -4.70
CA ASN A 409 9.73 1.83 -4.98
C ASN A 409 10.55 1.28 -3.81
N LYS A 410 10.13 1.48 -2.56
CA LYS A 410 10.92 1.17 -1.35
C LYS A 410 10.07 0.61 -0.21
N LYS A 411 9.33 -0.48 -0.48
CA LYS A 411 8.37 -1.10 0.47
C LYS A 411 8.89 -1.34 1.88
N TYR A 412 10.18 -1.64 2.06
CA TYR A 412 10.75 -1.84 3.40
C TYR A 412 10.65 -0.59 4.30
N LEU A 413 10.60 0.62 3.72
CA LEU A 413 10.41 1.87 4.46
C LEU A 413 8.98 2.02 5.01
N LEU A 414 8.01 1.22 4.55
CA LEU A 414 6.66 1.20 5.14
C LEU A 414 6.69 0.85 6.62
N ASN A 415 7.70 0.11 7.08
CA ASN A 415 7.88 -0.25 8.49
C ASN A 415 8.29 0.95 9.37
N GLU A 416 8.91 1.97 8.77
CA GLU A 416 9.26 3.23 9.46
C GLU A 416 8.19 4.31 9.25
N PHE A 417 7.35 4.17 8.22
CA PHE A 417 6.28 5.11 7.88
C PHE A 417 5.25 5.23 9.02
N PRO A 418 4.78 6.44 9.36
CA PRO A 418 3.80 6.64 10.43
C PRO A 418 2.42 6.04 10.10
N TYR A 419 1.67 5.64 11.14
CA TYR A 419 0.25 5.30 10.99
C TYR A 419 -0.62 6.53 10.73
N GLU A 420 -1.78 6.32 10.11
CA GLU A 420 -2.83 7.32 9.84
C GLU A 420 -2.47 8.36 8.75
N PHE A 421 -1.53 8.00 7.87
CA PHE A 421 -1.17 8.79 6.67
C PHE A 421 -1.44 8.02 5.35
N GLY A 422 -2.36 7.05 5.38
CA GLY A 422 -2.83 6.33 4.19
C GLY A 422 -1.97 5.16 3.73
N TYR A 423 -0.81 4.91 4.35
CA TYR A 423 0.11 3.81 4.03
C TYR A 423 0.46 3.02 5.30
N ASP A 424 -0.59 2.48 5.94
CA ASP A 424 -0.49 1.81 7.24
C ASP A 424 0.05 0.38 7.16
N ASP A 425 0.17 -0.16 5.95
CA ASP A 425 0.72 -1.49 5.68
C ASP A 425 2.15 -1.64 6.22
N VAL A 426 2.56 -2.90 6.41
CA VAL A 426 3.90 -3.28 6.84
C VAL A 426 4.50 -4.27 5.85
N HIS A 427 5.81 -4.15 5.67
CA HIS A 427 6.61 -5.06 4.87
C HIS A 427 7.21 -6.16 5.77
N PRO A 428 6.70 -7.40 5.70
CA PRO A 428 7.15 -8.46 6.59
C PRO A 428 8.58 -8.92 6.22
N GLY A 429 9.37 -9.26 7.24
CA GLY A 429 10.60 -10.00 7.05
C GLY A 429 10.31 -11.50 6.85
N LEU A 430 11.20 -12.19 6.14
CA LEU A 430 11.09 -13.62 5.89
C LEU A 430 12.18 -14.40 6.63
N MET A 431 11.79 -15.46 7.35
CA MET A 431 12.71 -16.34 8.07
C MET A 431 12.61 -17.79 7.60
N SER A 432 13.72 -18.53 7.69
CA SER A 432 13.72 -19.98 7.43
C SER A 432 13.01 -20.74 8.55
N ASN A 433 12.52 -21.95 8.25
CA ASN A 433 11.91 -22.80 9.27
C ASN A 433 12.87 -23.10 10.44
N LYS A 434 14.18 -23.30 10.17
CA LYS A 434 15.19 -23.47 11.23
C LYS A 434 15.25 -22.28 12.19
N ASN A 435 15.23 -21.06 11.65
CA ASN A 435 15.27 -19.84 12.47
C ASN A 435 13.95 -19.65 13.22
N TYR A 436 12.82 -19.96 12.60
CA TYR A 436 11.51 -19.95 13.26
C TYR A 436 11.49 -20.86 14.48
N GLU A 437 11.84 -22.15 14.32
CA GLU A 437 11.81 -23.12 15.41
C GLU A 437 12.77 -22.73 16.55
N LYS A 438 13.95 -22.19 16.21
CA LYS A 438 14.89 -21.66 17.21
C LYS A 438 14.28 -20.51 18.00
N SER A 439 13.73 -19.50 17.32
CA SER A 439 13.08 -18.35 17.96
C SER A 439 11.87 -18.79 18.79
N TYR A 440 11.07 -19.72 18.28
CA TYR A 440 9.89 -20.24 18.96
C TYR A 440 10.25 -20.92 20.28
N LYS A 441 11.27 -21.81 20.27
CA LYS A 441 11.77 -22.46 21.47
C LYS A 441 12.26 -21.45 22.51
N ILE A 442 13.03 -20.45 22.08
CA ILE A 442 13.54 -19.38 22.96
C ILE A 442 12.38 -18.60 23.59
N SER A 443 11.41 -18.14 22.79
CA SER A 443 10.27 -17.36 23.27
C SER A 443 9.37 -18.13 24.23
N HIS A 444 9.34 -19.46 24.16
CA HIS A 444 8.51 -20.32 25.01
C HIS A 444 9.31 -21.05 26.10
N ASN A 445 10.59 -20.70 26.31
CA ASN A 445 11.49 -21.37 27.27
C ASN A 445 11.52 -22.90 27.12
N ILE A 446 11.44 -23.41 25.90
CA ILE A 446 11.58 -24.83 25.60
C ILE A 446 13.08 -25.11 25.51
N ASN A 447 13.62 -25.97 26.39
CA ASN A 447 15.04 -26.32 26.43
C ASN A 447 15.56 -26.71 25.03
N MET A 448 16.71 -26.15 24.66
CA MET A 448 17.31 -26.29 23.33
C MET A 448 17.82 -27.70 23.04
#